data_AF-A0A832BKC7-F1
#
_entry.id   AF-A0A832BKC7-F1
#
_cell.length_a   1.000
_cell.length_b   1.000
_cell.length_c   1.000
_cell.angle_alpha   90.00
_cell.angle_beta   90.00
_cell.angle_gamma   90.00
#
_symmetry.space_group_name_H-M   'P 1'
#
loop_
_entity.id
_entity.type
_entity.pdbx_description
1 polymer ?
#
loop_
_entity_poly.entity_id
_entity_poly.type
_entity_poly.pdbx_seq_one_letter_code
_entity_poly.pdbx_strand_id
1 'polypeptide(L)'
;MRRGEASEGKLSYSFYLTSKPLNYRYKLFKIIYSLDNPYPVDFVEAEEEIEKVLSEYLAKKPALVTVPPCPEAKSEEEFLNILGKIFNAEKTKRIVNSLIAESEV
;
A
#
# COMPACT_ATOMS: atom_id res chain seq x y z
N MET A 1 6.66 18.15 -36.99
CA MET A 1 6.94 16.86 -36.34
C MET A 1 7.97 17.06 -35.23
N ARG A 2 7.54 17.02 -33.97
CA ARG A 2 8.42 16.74 -32.83
C ARG A 2 7.83 15.53 -32.12
N ARG A 3 8.49 14.38 -32.28
CA ARG A 3 8.25 13.17 -31.49
C ARG A 3 8.97 13.34 -30.15
N GLY A 4 8.33 12.86 -29.10
CA GLY A 4 9.03 12.28 -27.96
C GLY A 4 9.09 13.15 -26.72
N GLU A 5 7.99 13.27 -26.00
CA GLU A 5 7.99 13.13 -24.54
C GLU A 5 6.78 12.27 -24.21
N ALA A 6 6.97 10.95 -24.13
CA ALA A 6 5.99 10.08 -23.52
C ALA A 6 5.91 10.53 -22.06
N SER A 7 4.77 11.08 -21.65
CA SER A 7 4.44 11.27 -20.24
C SER A 7 4.75 9.96 -19.52
N GLU A 8 5.69 9.98 -18.57
CA GLU A 8 6.06 8.81 -17.77
C GLU A 8 4.79 8.04 -17.37
N GLY A 9 4.65 6.81 -17.84
CA GLY A 9 3.45 5.99 -17.73
C GLY A 9 3.22 5.47 -16.30
N LYS A 10 3.14 6.36 -15.32
CA LYS A 10 2.88 6.02 -13.93
C LYS A 10 1.39 5.82 -13.70
N LEU A 11 1.05 4.70 -13.10
CA LEU A 11 -0.31 4.37 -12.67
C LEU A 11 -0.41 4.42 -11.15
N SER A 12 -1.59 4.78 -10.68
CA SER A 12 -1.92 4.86 -9.25
C SER A 12 -3.10 3.94 -8.96
N TYR A 13 -2.93 3.03 -8.00
CA TYR A 13 -3.98 2.11 -7.56
C TYR A 13 -4.26 2.28 -6.07
N SER A 14 -5.53 2.49 -5.73
CA SER A 14 -5.97 2.57 -4.33
C SER A 14 -6.61 1.26 -3.90
N PHE A 15 -6.19 0.75 -2.74
CA PHE A 15 -6.67 -0.51 -2.18
C PHE A 15 -7.69 -0.23 -1.07
N TYR A 16 -8.84 -0.89 -1.18
CA TYR A 16 -9.95 -0.72 -0.24
C TYR A 16 -10.39 -2.07 0.34
N LEU A 17 -10.73 -2.07 1.62
CA LEU A 17 -11.59 -3.08 2.21
C LEU A 17 -13.04 -2.64 1.99
N THR A 18 -13.86 -3.54 1.45
CA THR A 18 -15.26 -3.25 1.14
C THR A 18 -16.17 -4.31 1.73
N SER A 19 -17.27 -3.90 2.35
CA SER A 19 -18.36 -4.79 2.78
C SER A 19 -19.67 -4.31 2.16
N LYS A 20 -20.27 -5.15 1.32
CA LYS A 20 -21.57 -4.86 0.70
C LYS A 20 -22.71 -4.84 1.73
N PRO A 21 -22.83 -5.83 2.65
CA PRO A 21 -23.90 -5.82 3.66
C PRO A 21 -23.96 -4.53 4.48
N LEU A 22 -22.79 -3.96 4.81
CA LEU A 22 -22.67 -2.76 5.63
C LEU A 22 -22.58 -1.46 4.82
N ASN A 23 -22.60 -1.55 3.49
CA ASN A 23 -22.27 -0.45 2.59
C ASN A 23 -20.98 0.29 3.02
N TYR A 24 -19.99 -0.46 3.50
CA TYR A 24 -18.78 0.07 4.11
C TYR A 24 -17.60 0.00 3.14
N ARG A 25 -16.81 1.07 3.09
CA ARG A 25 -15.59 1.16 2.29
C ARG A 25 -14.50 1.86 3.10
N TYR A 26 -13.39 1.16 3.31
CA TYR A 26 -12.22 1.67 4.01
C TYR A 26 -10.99 1.64 3.10
N LYS A 27 -10.28 2.76 2.99
CA LYS A 27 -9.05 2.83 2.21
C LYS A 27 -7.88 2.37 3.06
N LEU A 28 -7.14 1.36 2.60
CA LEU A 28 -5.97 0.86 3.32
C LEU A 28 -4.69 1.63 2.94
N PHE A 29 -4.41 1.72 1.64
CA PHE A 29 -3.24 2.38 1.09
C PHE A 29 -3.44 2.62 -0.41
N LYS A 30 -2.49 3.32 -1.02
CA LYS A 30 -2.36 3.48 -2.46
C LYS A 30 -0.96 3.06 -2.89
N ILE A 31 -0.82 2.56 -4.11
CA ILE A 31 0.47 2.33 -4.74
C ILE A 31 0.62 3.16 -5.99
N ILE A 32 1.86 3.49 -6.32
CA ILE A 32 2.25 4.13 -7.58
C ILE A 32 3.34 3.26 -8.22
N TYR A 33 3.21 2.95 -9.50
CA TYR A 33 4.23 2.22 -10.26
C TYR A 33 4.26 2.66 -11.73
N SER A 34 5.36 2.39 -12.44
CA SER A 34 5.50 2.67 -13.88
C SER A 34 5.21 1.45 -14.74
N LEU A 35 4.48 1.63 -15.85
CA LEU A 35 4.20 0.55 -16.80
C LEU A 35 5.45 0.01 -17.50
N ASP A 36 6.42 0.88 -17.76
CA ASP A 36 7.66 0.51 -18.46
C ASP A 36 8.66 -0.18 -17.52
N ASN A 37 8.60 0.15 -16.23
CA ASN A 37 9.40 -0.48 -15.19
C ASN A 37 8.58 -0.55 -13.89
N PRO A 38 7.95 -1.70 -13.58
CA PRO A 38 7.00 -1.82 -12.49
C PRO A 38 7.63 -1.65 -11.10
N TYR A 39 8.97 -1.69 -10.98
CA TYR A 39 9.67 -1.43 -9.74
C TYR A 39 10.60 -0.20 -9.88
N PRO A 40 10.73 0.64 -8.83
CA PRO A 40 10.11 0.50 -7.52
C PRO A 40 8.60 0.79 -7.53
N VAL A 41 7.88 0.14 -6.61
CA VAL A 41 6.47 0.43 -6.30
C VAL A 41 6.42 1.26 -5.04
N ASP A 42 5.87 2.46 -5.13
CA ASP A 42 5.73 3.38 -3.99
C ASP A 42 4.43 3.08 -3.26
N PHE A 43 4.47 2.82 -1.96
CA PHE A 43 3.29 2.78 -1.09
C PHE A 43 3.08 4.18 -0.50
N VAL A 44 1.92 4.77 -0.78
CA VAL A 44 1.58 6.13 -0.38
C VAL A 44 0.19 6.17 0.25
N GLU A 45 -0.09 7.25 1.00
CA GLU A 45 -1.40 7.49 1.60
C GLU A 45 -1.91 6.27 2.40
N ALA A 46 -1.01 5.62 3.12
CA ALA A 46 -1.37 4.56 4.04
C ALA A 46 -1.93 5.18 5.32
N GLU A 47 -2.83 4.46 5.97
CA GLU A 47 -3.34 4.88 7.28
C GLU A 47 -2.23 4.94 8.34
N GLU A 48 -2.34 5.85 9.31
CA GLU A 48 -1.28 6.16 10.29
C GLU A 48 -0.73 4.92 11.02
N GLU A 49 -1.60 4.00 11.44
CA GLU A 49 -1.18 2.76 12.09
C GLU A 49 -0.45 1.81 11.13
N ILE A 50 -0.80 1.83 9.84
CA ILE A 50 -0.13 1.06 8.78
C ILE A 50 1.21 1.71 8.44
N GLU A 51 1.26 3.04 8.33
CA GLU A 51 2.49 3.81 8.14
C GLU A 51 3.48 3.55 9.28
N LYS A 52 3.01 3.44 10.53
CA LYS A 52 3.85 3.07 11.67
C LYS A 52 4.45 1.67 11.52
N VAL A 53 3.64 0.67 11.18
CA VAL A 53 4.11 -0.71 10.96
C VAL A 53 5.15 -0.76 9.83
N LEU A 54 4.93 0.00 8.76
CA LEU A 54 5.81 0.03 7.60
C LEU A 54 7.12 0.80 7.89
N SER A 55 7.05 1.94 8.58
CA SER A 55 8.24 2.70 9.00
C SER A 55 9.11 1.91 9.97
N GLU A 56 8.53 1.19 10.93
CA GLU A 56 9.29 0.30 11.83
C GLU A 56 9.94 -0.87 11.07
N TYR A 57 9.29 -1.41 10.03
CA TYR A 57 9.85 -2.45 9.18
C TYR A 57 11.03 -1.93 8.34
N LEU A 58 10.91 -0.71 7.81
CA LEU A 58 11.95 -0.08 6.98
C LEU A 58 13.11 0.47 7.81
N ALA A 59 12.87 0.95 9.03
CA ALA A 59 13.93 1.37 9.94
C ALA A 59 14.90 0.23 10.30
N LYS A 60 14.47 -1.03 10.15
CA LYS A 60 15.30 -2.22 10.32
C LYS A 60 16.11 -2.57 9.06
N LYS A 61 15.84 -1.94 7.91
CA LYS A 61 16.65 -2.05 6.70
C LYS A 61 17.69 -0.91 6.68
N PRO A 62 19.00 -1.21 6.59
CA PRO A 62 20.07 -0.21 6.77
C PRO A 62 20.22 0.83 5.64
N ALA A 63 19.34 0.87 4.64
CA ALA A 63 19.39 1.84 3.56
C ALA A 63 17.98 2.15 3.09
N LEU A 64 17.53 3.39 3.32
CA LEU A 64 16.49 4.18 2.63
C LEU A 64 15.82 5.10 3.66
N VAL A 65 16.55 6.15 4.05
CA VAL A 65 15.95 7.31 4.72
C VAL A 65 15.75 8.38 3.66
N THR A 66 14.63 8.30 2.94
CA THR A 66 14.06 9.44 2.22
C THR A 66 12.83 9.89 3.00
N VAL A 67 12.72 11.19 3.26
CA VAL A 67 11.62 11.79 4.02
C VAL A 67 10.67 12.49 3.03
N PRO A 68 9.35 12.26 3.10
CA PRO A 68 8.67 11.31 3.98
C PRO A 68 8.94 9.87 3.53
N PRO A 69 9.11 8.90 4.47
CA PRO A 69 9.44 7.52 4.14
C PRO A 69 8.19 6.82 3.62
N CYS A 70 7.88 7.04 2.35
CA CYS A 70 6.96 6.16 1.64
C CYS A 70 7.68 4.83 1.43
N PRO A 71 7.13 3.69 1.89
CA PRO A 71 7.71 2.39 1.64
C PRO A 71 7.84 2.15 0.14
N GLU A 72 9.05 1.91 -0.34
CA GLU A 72 9.31 1.50 -1.71
C GLU A 72 9.60 0.00 -1.76
N ALA A 73 8.90 -0.73 -2.63
CA ALA A 73 9.25 -2.09 -2.97
C ALA A 73 10.12 -2.11 -4.22
N LYS A 74 11.36 -2.62 -4.16
CA LYS A 74 12.27 -2.66 -5.31
C LYS A 74 12.19 -3.97 -6.11
N SER A 75 11.46 -4.94 -5.60
CA SER A 75 11.22 -6.23 -6.23
C SER A 75 9.86 -6.78 -5.84
N GLU A 76 9.41 -7.82 -6.55
CA GLU A 76 8.16 -8.53 -6.24
C GLU A 76 8.19 -9.15 -4.85
N GLU A 77 9.33 -9.72 -4.45
CA GLU A 77 9.50 -10.29 -3.10
C GLU A 77 9.36 -9.20 -2.03
N GLU A 78 9.94 -8.02 -2.24
CA GLU A 78 9.78 -6.90 -1.31
C GLU A 78 8.33 -6.38 -1.28
N PHE A 79 7.67 -6.33 -2.44
CA PHE A 79 6.27 -5.93 -2.55
C PHE A 79 5.36 -6.88 -1.77
N LEU A 80 5.50 -8.18 -1.95
CA LEU A 80 4.74 -9.20 -1.23
C LEU A 80 5.03 -9.17 0.28
N ASN A 81 6.28 -8.94 0.67
CA ASN A 81 6.65 -8.78 2.07
C ASN A 81 5.98 -7.56 2.71
N ILE A 82 5.96 -6.42 2.01
CA ILE A 82 5.28 -5.19 2.47
C ILE A 82 3.78 -5.43 2.59
N LEU A 83 3.13 -6.03 1.57
CA LEU A 83 1.72 -6.41 1.66
C LEU A 83 1.44 -7.32 2.87
N GLY A 84 2.31 -8.30 3.10
CA GLY A 84 2.24 -9.18 4.25
C GLY A 84 2.27 -8.41 5.58
N LYS A 85 3.06 -7.34 5.69
CA LYS A 85 3.06 -6.47 6.89
C LYS A 85 1.78 -5.67 7.02
N ILE A 86 1.26 -5.10 5.93
CA ILE A 86 0.00 -4.34 5.92
C ILE A 86 -1.17 -5.22 6.37
N PHE A 87 -1.32 -6.41 5.79
CA PHE A 87 -2.42 -7.31 6.12
C PHE A 87 -2.26 -7.97 7.51
N ASN A 88 -1.04 -8.05 8.03
CA ASN A 88 -0.80 -8.54 9.39
C ASN A 88 -0.90 -7.47 10.49
N ALA A 89 -0.95 -6.18 10.13
CA ALA A 89 -1.12 -5.10 11.07
C ALA A 89 -2.40 -5.30 11.90
N GLU A 90 -2.33 -5.03 13.21
CA GLU A 90 -3.48 -5.21 14.10
C GLU A 90 -4.70 -4.44 13.62
N LYS A 91 -4.51 -3.22 13.11
CA LYS A 91 -5.59 -2.40 12.55
C LYS A 91 -6.32 -3.10 11.43
N THR A 92 -5.60 -3.62 10.44
CA THR A 92 -6.18 -4.34 9.30
C THR A 92 -6.97 -5.55 9.78
N LYS A 93 -6.42 -6.32 10.73
CA LYS A 93 -7.12 -7.46 11.34
C LYS A 93 -8.40 -7.04 12.08
N ARG A 94 -8.36 -5.96 12.86
CA ARG A 94 -9.54 -5.43 13.57
C ARG A 94 -10.63 -5.02 12.59
N ILE A 95 -10.29 -4.27 11.54
CA ILE A 95 -11.27 -3.84 10.53
C ILE A 95 -11.88 -5.05 9.83
N VAL A 96 -11.06 -6.02 9.41
CA VAL A 96 -11.56 -7.26 8.78
C VAL A 96 -12.48 -8.02 9.74
N ASN A 97 -12.09 -8.20 11.01
CA ASN A 97 -12.92 -8.89 11.99
C ASN A 97 -14.23 -8.15 12.28
N SER A 98 -14.21 -6.83 12.36
CA SER A 98 -15.43 -6.02 12.49
C SER A 98 -16.34 -6.17 11.28
N LEU A 99 -15.78 -6.17 10.06
CA LEU A 99 -16.56 -6.37 8.84
C LEU A 99 -17.20 -7.77 8.78
N ILE A 100 -16.50 -8.79 9.27
CA ILE A 100 -17.02 -10.17 9.34
C ILE A 100 -18.13 -10.27 10.38
N ALA A 101 -17.89 -9.80 11.61
CA ALA A 101 -18.86 -9.90 12.70
C ALA A 101 -20.20 -9.23 12.36
N GLU A 102 -20.14 -8.07 11.71
CA GLU A 102 -21.32 -7.32 11.26
C GLU A 102 -21.99 -7.94 10.01
N SER A 103 -21.30 -8.80 9.26
CA SER A 103 -21.88 -9.52 8.11
C SER A 103 -22.58 -10.83 8.47
N GLU A 104 -22.34 -11.35 9.67
CA GLU A 104 -22.99 -12.55 10.21
C GLU A 104 -24.29 -12.25 10.98
N VAL A 105 -24.66 -10.96 11.09
CA VAL A 105 -25.93 -10.46 11.66
C VAL A 105 -26.94 -10.20 10.55
#